data_AF-A0A830E461-F1
#
_entry.id   AF-A0A830E461-F1
#
_cell.length_a   1.000
_cell.length_b   1.000
_cell.length_c   1.000
_cell.angle_alpha   90.00
_cell.angle_beta   90.00
_cell.angle_gamma   90.00
#
_symmetry.space_group_name_H-M   'P 1'
#
loop_
_entity.id
_entity.type
_entity.pdbx_description
1 polymer ?
#
loop_
_entity_poly.entity_id
_entity_poly.type
_entity_poly.pdbx_seq_one_letter_code
_entity_poly.pdbx_strand_id
1 'polypeptide(L)'
;MRARRDPLIKYVITYIILASSALLLLLWRPMGVYVITILMIPMVALVTALLASTILKYRNEVLSDVLRGLVAPSLFVYLMIGGLTPVLISSHRVYSLVISYLMNFLAFTVIGALTNWYSRRGTIERSSMEPLMKYLSYFFIFLGLGYLFGTAYSPLFYPFMAISIVYLAIAPASMVKDRNNSLGNIIGNSRSLAMAAFGIGLLYSILSIPKPPAWNTYILIAFVFVASMAIMYAGYRLYTGGLSALEGIEEELYEAHKREIRVVTSPEYALFEEAVKEFITNGQKDKLIAYLVHELTNDGLDYEDIINRLNRLINYSSVATCRRRVNRRVLELEVRDRIDLVNELMSELLSNKNT
;
A
#
# COMPACT_ATOMS: atom_id res chain seq x y z
N MET A 1 -2.48 20.73 41.10
CA MET A 1 -1.58 19.65 41.58
C MET A 1 -2.26 18.46 42.27
N ARG A 2 -3.51 18.55 42.79
CA ARG A 2 -4.19 17.41 43.46
C ARG A 2 -4.56 16.24 42.54
N ALA A 3 -4.94 16.47 41.29
CA ALA A 3 -5.27 15.42 40.32
C ALA A 3 -4.10 14.48 39.93
N ARG A 4 -2.86 14.82 40.31
CA ARG A 4 -1.65 14.04 39.96
C ARG A 4 -1.37 12.88 40.93
N ARG A 5 -1.91 12.92 42.15
CA ARG A 5 -1.57 11.95 43.23
C ARG A 5 -2.45 10.71 43.22
N ASP A 6 -3.74 10.84 42.91
CA ASP A 6 -4.71 9.75 43.00
C ASP A 6 -4.44 8.53 42.11
N PRO A 7 -3.98 8.66 40.84
CA PRO A 7 -3.69 7.47 40.04
C PRO A 7 -2.41 6.76 40.50
N LEU A 8 -1.37 7.49 40.90
CA LEU A 8 -0.08 6.91 41.32
C LEU A 8 -0.20 6.14 42.63
N ILE A 9 -1.00 6.65 43.58
CA ILE A 9 -1.24 5.98 44.87
C ILE A 9 -1.86 4.58 44.66
N LYS A 10 -2.78 4.44 43.70
CA LYS A 10 -3.39 3.13 43.37
C LYS A 10 -2.34 2.12 42.93
N TYR A 11 -1.41 2.51 42.05
CA TYR A 11 -0.34 1.62 41.59
C TYR A 11 0.63 1.25 42.71
N VAL A 12 1.00 2.21 43.56
CA VAL A 12 1.86 1.94 44.73
C VAL A 12 1.20 0.94 45.68
N ILE A 13 -0.09 1.11 45.98
CA ILE A 13 -0.85 0.15 46.79
C ILE A 13 -0.87 -1.24 46.12
N THR A 14 -1.12 -1.32 44.82
CA THR A 14 -1.09 -2.59 44.08
C THR A 14 0.28 -3.26 44.14
N TYR A 15 1.38 -2.51 44.02
CA TYR A 15 2.73 -3.06 44.17
C TYR A 15 3.00 -3.55 45.59
N ILE A 16 2.54 -2.83 46.61
CA ILE A 16 2.69 -3.26 48.01
C ILE A 16 1.94 -4.58 48.21
N ILE A 17 0.71 -4.70 47.72
CA ILE A 17 -0.09 -5.93 47.78
C ILE A 17 0.61 -7.08 47.04
N LEU A 18 1.12 -6.83 45.83
CA LEU A 18 1.85 -7.84 45.04
C LEU A 18 3.15 -8.28 45.74
N ALA A 19 3.91 -7.34 46.32
CA ALA A 19 5.14 -7.64 47.04
C ALA A 19 4.86 -8.43 48.34
N SER A 20 3.86 -8.01 49.12
CA SER A 20 3.50 -8.70 50.36
C SER A 20 2.96 -10.11 50.09
N SER A 21 2.15 -10.27 49.05
CA SER A 21 1.63 -11.58 48.65
C SER A 21 2.72 -12.47 48.06
N ALA A 22 3.67 -11.94 47.28
CA ALA A 22 4.81 -12.70 46.80
C ALA A 22 5.72 -13.18 47.95
N LEU A 23 5.96 -12.33 48.96
CA LEU A 23 6.71 -12.71 50.17
C LEU A 23 5.99 -13.81 50.96
N LEU A 24 4.65 -13.74 51.06
CA LEU A 24 3.86 -14.77 51.72
C LEU A 24 3.90 -16.09 50.95
N LEU A 25 3.78 -16.05 49.63
CA LEU A 25 3.89 -17.23 48.77
C LEU A 25 5.29 -17.87 48.83
N LEU A 26 6.35 -17.08 48.97
CA LEU A 26 7.71 -17.59 49.13
C LEU A 26 7.88 -18.48 50.39
N LEU A 27 7.08 -18.25 51.43
CA LEU A 27 7.05 -19.12 52.62
C LEU A 27 6.44 -20.50 52.30
N TRP A 28 5.54 -20.56 51.31
CA TRP A 28 4.81 -21.76 50.87
C TRP A 28 5.55 -22.52 49.75
N ARG A 29 6.88 -22.66 49.83
CA ARG A 29 7.65 -23.50 48.89
C ARG A 29 6.98 -24.88 48.67
N PRO A 30 7.26 -25.62 47.58
CA PRO A 30 7.64 -25.18 46.23
C PRO A 30 6.44 -24.62 45.44
N MET A 31 5.20 -24.85 45.90
CA MET A 31 3.98 -24.34 45.26
C MET A 31 3.99 -22.82 45.08
N GLY A 32 4.49 -22.09 46.08
CA GLY A 32 4.60 -20.64 46.01
C GLY A 32 5.46 -20.12 44.85
N VAL A 33 6.53 -20.84 44.49
CA VAL A 33 7.38 -20.45 43.35
C VAL A 33 6.60 -20.55 42.04
N TYR A 34 5.82 -21.62 41.85
CA TYR A 34 4.99 -21.78 40.66
C TYR A 34 3.91 -20.71 40.55
N VAL A 35 3.25 -20.37 41.66
CA VAL A 35 2.25 -19.29 41.68
C VAL A 35 2.90 -17.95 41.34
N ILE A 36 4.10 -17.68 41.85
CA ILE A 36 4.84 -16.45 41.53
C ILE A 36 5.17 -16.40 40.03
N THR A 37 5.70 -17.48 39.45
CA THR A 37 6.09 -17.50 38.03
C THR A 37 4.89 -17.45 37.09
N ILE A 38 3.78 -18.10 37.42
CA ILE A 38 2.59 -18.17 36.56
C ILE A 38 1.71 -16.91 36.68
N LEU A 39 1.60 -16.31 37.87
CA LEU A 39 0.63 -15.23 38.12
C LEU A 39 1.28 -13.92 38.55
N MET A 40 2.22 -13.93 39.50
CA MET A 40 2.77 -12.68 40.05
C MET A 40 3.64 -11.93 39.04
N ILE A 41 4.55 -12.63 38.35
CA ILE A 41 5.42 -11.99 37.34
C ILE A 41 4.58 -11.34 36.22
N PRO A 42 3.61 -12.05 35.59
CA PRO A 42 2.72 -11.44 34.62
C PRO A 42 1.92 -10.27 35.18
N MET A 43 1.40 -10.37 36.42
CA MET A 43 0.66 -9.28 37.06
C MET A 43 1.52 -8.04 37.28
N VAL A 44 2.76 -8.20 37.77
CA VAL A 44 3.69 -7.08 37.93
C VAL A 44 3.91 -6.40 36.59
N ALA A 45 4.11 -7.17 35.52
CA ALA A 45 4.37 -6.63 34.20
C ALA A 45 3.13 -5.96 33.56
N LEU A 46 1.93 -6.47 33.85
CA LEU A 46 0.67 -5.81 33.50
C LEU A 46 0.56 -4.45 34.21
N VAL A 47 0.79 -4.43 35.53
CA VAL A 47 0.69 -3.22 36.36
C VAL A 47 1.74 -2.19 35.96
N THR A 48 2.97 -2.59 35.63
CA THR A 48 4.02 -1.67 35.12
C THR A 48 3.61 -1.07 33.78
N ALA A 49 3.09 -1.86 32.85
CA ALA A 49 2.63 -1.37 31.55
C ALA A 49 1.44 -0.40 31.70
N LEU A 50 0.50 -0.67 32.60
CA LEU A 50 -0.62 0.23 32.90
C LEU A 50 -0.16 1.54 33.57
N LEU A 51 0.81 1.47 34.47
CA LEU A 51 1.43 2.65 35.08
C LEU A 51 2.13 3.50 34.01
N ALA A 52 2.94 2.87 33.17
CA ALA A 52 3.63 3.54 32.06
C ALA A 52 2.62 4.21 31.11
N SER A 53 1.51 3.52 30.79
CA SER A 53 0.43 4.08 29.96
C SER A 53 -0.18 5.33 30.59
N THR A 54 -0.43 5.32 31.90
CA THR A 54 -1.00 6.46 32.62
C THR A 54 -0.05 7.66 32.62
N ILE A 55 1.26 7.43 32.72
CA ILE A 55 2.28 8.48 32.60
C ILE A 55 2.34 9.02 31.16
N LEU A 56 2.27 8.12 30.17
CA LEU A 56 2.34 8.45 28.75
C LEU A 56 1.10 9.16 28.22
N LYS A 57 -0.07 8.99 28.87
CA LYS A 57 -1.34 9.61 28.47
C LYS A 57 -1.24 11.12 28.25
N TYR A 58 -0.39 11.80 29.03
CA TYR A 58 -0.19 13.25 28.94
C TYR A 58 0.70 13.68 27.76
N ARG A 59 1.52 12.78 27.22
CA ARG A 59 2.43 13.06 26.10
C ARG A 59 1.89 12.54 24.77
N ASN A 60 1.25 11.37 24.77
CA ASN A 60 0.73 10.75 23.57
C ASN A 60 -0.43 9.82 23.94
N GLU A 61 -1.65 10.27 23.67
CA GLU A 61 -2.89 9.54 23.96
C GLU A 61 -2.96 8.22 23.18
N VAL A 62 -2.57 8.23 21.90
CA VAL A 62 -2.57 7.04 21.04
C VAL A 62 -1.64 5.96 21.58
N LEU A 63 -0.41 6.34 21.95
CA LEU A 63 0.56 5.38 22.48
C LEU A 63 0.16 4.86 23.88
N SER A 64 -0.47 5.72 24.69
CA SER A 64 -1.05 5.33 25.98
C SER A 64 -2.15 4.29 25.82
N ASP A 65 -3.05 4.48 24.84
CA ASP A 65 -4.14 3.55 24.54
C ASP A 65 -3.62 2.22 23.98
N VAL A 66 -2.64 2.24 23.07
CA VAL A 66 -2.00 1.02 22.56
C VAL A 66 -1.32 0.25 23.70
N LEU A 67 -0.60 0.96 24.58
CA LEU A 67 0.10 0.31 25.68
C LEU A 67 -0.88 -0.33 26.68
N ARG A 68 -2.00 0.34 26.98
CA ARG A 68 -3.03 -0.14 27.91
C ARG A 68 -3.94 -1.21 27.31
N GLY A 69 -4.38 -1.02 26.08
CA GLY A 69 -5.38 -1.83 25.40
C GLY A 69 -4.81 -3.06 24.71
N LEU A 70 -3.52 -3.04 24.33
CA LEU A 70 -2.90 -4.12 23.57
C LEU A 70 -1.62 -4.65 24.23
N VAL A 71 -0.63 -3.80 24.52
CA VAL A 71 0.68 -4.27 24.98
C VAL A 71 0.60 -4.89 26.37
N ALA A 72 -0.06 -4.23 27.31
CA ALA A 72 -0.24 -4.73 28.67
C ALA A 72 -0.92 -6.12 28.72
N PRO A 73 -2.09 -6.34 28.09
CA PRO A 73 -2.71 -7.67 28.07
C PRO A 73 -1.89 -8.70 27.28
N SER A 74 -1.25 -8.32 26.17
CA SER A 74 -0.40 -9.23 25.39
C SER A 74 0.82 -9.70 26.18
N LEU A 75 1.45 -8.79 26.91
CA LEU A 75 2.63 -9.08 27.73
C LEU A 75 2.27 -9.94 28.94
N PHE A 76 1.11 -9.69 29.57
CA PHE A 76 0.55 -10.57 30.59
C PHE A 76 0.37 -12.00 30.06
N VAL A 77 -0.31 -12.16 28.91
CA VAL A 77 -0.55 -13.47 28.30
C VAL A 77 0.76 -14.20 27.99
N TYR A 78 1.71 -13.49 27.37
CA TYR A 78 3.00 -14.07 27.01
C TYR A 78 3.76 -14.59 28.24
N LEU A 79 3.86 -13.78 29.30
CA LEU A 79 4.56 -14.17 30.52
C LEU A 79 3.82 -15.26 31.30
N MET A 80 2.48 -15.24 31.32
CA MET A 80 1.68 -16.27 31.99
C MET A 80 1.89 -17.63 31.33
N ILE A 81 1.85 -17.67 30.00
CA ILE A 81 2.13 -18.88 29.21
C ILE A 81 3.60 -19.30 29.40
N GLY A 82 4.52 -18.34 29.38
CA GLY A 82 5.93 -18.57 29.67
C GLY A 82 6.17 -19.17 31.06
N GLY A 83 5.39 -18.76 32.06
CA GLY A 83 5.43 -19.31 33.42
C GLY A 83 4.79 -20.69 33.54
N LEU A 84 3.74 -20.99 32.76
CA LEU A 84 3.09 -22.30 32.71
C LEU A 84 3.93 -23.37 32.00
N THR A 85 4.66 -22.96 30.97
CA THR A 85 5.49 -23.84 30.13
C THR A 85 6.49 -24.70 30.96
N PRO A 86 7.36 -24.14 31.81
CA PRO A 86 8.30 -24.92 32.61
C PRO A 86 7.60 -25.85 33.61
N VAL A 87 6.42 -25.47 34.11
CA VAL A 87 5.63 -26.34 35.01
C VAL A 87 5.17 -27.59 34.25
N LEU A 88 4.61 -27.41 33.06
CA LEU A 88 4.19 -28.52 32.20
C LEU A 88 5.38 -29.40 31.79
N ILE A 89 6.52 -28.80 31.43
CA ILE A 89 7.76 -29.50 31.09
C ILE A 89 8.28 -30.30 32.28
N SER A 90 8.18 -29.76 33.50
CA SER A 90 8.66 -30.45 34.71
C SER A 90 7.92 -31.77 34.95
N SER A 91 6.61 -31.80 34.67
CA SER A 91 5.77 -33.00 34.77
C SER A 91 5.91 -33.94 33.57
N HIS A 92 6.21 -33.42 32.37
CA HIS A 92 6.22 -34.16 31.12
C HIS A 92 7.51 -33.94 30.31
N ARG A 93 8.68 -34.22 30.92
CA ARG A 93 10.00 -33.92 30.35
C ARG A 93 10.22 -34.48 28.94
N VAL A 94 9.70 -35.67 28.68
CA VAL A 94 9.81 -36.35 27.37
C VAL A 94 9.18 -35.52 26.24
N TYR A 95 8.13 -34.75 26.55
CA TYR A 95 7.41 -33.92 25.57
C TYR A 95 7.83 -32.44 25.63
N SER A 96 8.97 -32.12 26.24
CA SER A 96 9.41 -30.75 26.49
C SER A 96 9.42 -29.86 25.24
N LEU A 97 9.89 -30.39 24.11
CA LEU A 97 9.91 -29.68 22.84
C LEU A 97 8.48 -29.44 22.32
N VAL A 98 7.63 -30.47 22.31
CA VAL A 98 6.23 -30.36 21.85
C VAL A 98 5.47 -29.35 22.71
N ILE A 99 5.61 -29.42 24.03
CA ILE A 99 4.99 -28.47 24.97
C ILE A 99 5.45 -27.05 24.67
N SER A 100 6.76 -26.84 24.47
CA SER A 100 7.30 -25.50 24.17
C SER A 100 6.72 -24.92 22.88
N TYR A 101 6.60 -25.71 21.83
CA TYR A 101 6.02 -25.26 20.57
C TYR A 101 4.50 -25.00 20.70
N LEU A 102 3.74 -25.87 21.37
CA LEU A 102 2.31 -25.66 21.60
C LEU A 102 2.02 -24.43 22.46
N MET A 103 2.82 -24.19 23.50
CA MET A 103 2.67 -23.01 24.35
C MET A 103 3.00 -21.72 23.58
N ASN A 104 4.03 -21.73 22.72
CA ASN A 104 4.31 -20.59 21.83
C ASN A 104 3.18 -20.37 20.81
N PHE A 105 2.64 -21.43 20.21
CA PHE A 105 1.46 -21.34 19.34
C PHE A 105 0.30 -20.65 20.07
N LEU A 106 -0.01 -21.10 21.29
CA LEU A 106 -1.10 -20.55 22.09
C LEU A 106 -0.84 -19.07 22.45
N ALA A 107 0.40 -18.72 22.82
CA ALA A 107 0.76 -17.34 23.14
C ALA A 107 0.58 -16.42 21.94
N PHE A 108 1.17 -16.76 20.79
CA PHE A 108 1.12 -15.92 19.61
C PHE A 108 -0.28 -15.85 18.99
N THR A 109 -1.06 -16.92 19.04
CA THR A 109 -2.45 -16.88 18.56
C THR A 109 -3.35 -15.99 19.43
N VAL A 110 -3.23 -16.07 20.76
CA VAL A 110 -3.98 -15.20 21.67
C VAL A 110 -3.56 -13.73 21.49
N ILE A 111 -2.26 -13.45 21.40
CA ILE A 111 -1.75 -12.08 21.13
C ILE A 111 -2.26 -11.58 19.77
N GLY A 112 -2.23 -12.42 18.74
CA GLY A 112 -2.76 -12.09 17.42
C GLY A 112 -4.26 -11.78 17.45
N ALA A 113 -5.04 -12.56 18.19
CA ALA A 113 -6.47 -12.34 18.39
C ALA A 113 -6.76 -11.05 19.16
N LEU A 114 -6.01 -10.76 20.23
CA LEU A 114 -6.08 -9.49 20.97
C LEU A 114 -5.75 -8.30 20.07
N THR A 115 -4.72 -8.44 19.21
CA THR A 115 -4.32 -7.40 18.24
C THR A 115 -5.43 -7.14 17.21
N ASN A 116 -6.05 -8.20 16.66
CA ASN A 116 -7.17 -8.06 15.72
C ASN A 116 -8.41 -7.45 16.39
N TRP A 117 -8.73 -7.88 17.60
CA TRP A 117 -9.83 -7.32 18.37
C TRP A 117 -9.60 -5.84 18.68
N TYR A 118 -8.38 -5.48 19.08
CA TYR A 118 -7.98 -4.09 19.29
C TYR A 118 -8.12 -3.28 18.00
N SER A 119 -7.66 -3.81 16.86
CA SER A 119 -7.79 -3.18 15.53
C SER A 119 -9.24 -2.83 15.16
N ARG A 120 -10.22 -3.65 15.57
CA ARG A 120 -11.64 -3.45 15.27
C ARG A 120 -12.37 -2.57 16.28
N ARG A 121 -11.73 -2.25 17.40
CA ARG A 121 -12.30 -1.35 18.40
C ARG A 121 -12.26 0.06 17.81
N GLY A 122 -13.42 0.60 17.44
CA GLY A 122 -13.61 1.86 16.70
C GLY A 122 -12.98 3.14 17.31
N THR A 123 -12.22 3.02 18.39
CA THR A 123 -11.30 4.06 18.88
C THR A 123 -10.14 4.34 17.92
N ILE A 124 -9.82 3.42 16.99
CA ILE A 124 -8.72 3.55 16.03
C ILE A 124 -9.09 4.33 14.76
N GLU A 125 -10.38 4.59 14.52
CA GLU A 125 -10.82 5.45 13.40
C GLU A 125 -10.26 6.88 13.51
N ARG A 126 -9.85 7.33 14.72
CA ARG A 126 -9.19 8.62 14.91
C ARG A 126 -7.70 8.66 14.54
N SER A 127 -7.00 7.52 14.38
CA SER A 127 -5.52 7.49 14.32
C SER A 127 -4.88 6.80 13.10
N SER A 128 -5.64 6.35 12.10
CA SER A 128 -5.10 5.66 10.90
C SER A 128 -4.25 4.41 11.20
N MET A 129 -4.33 3.84 12.41
CA MET A 129 -3.50 2.69 12.86
C MET A 129 -4.12 1.32 12.59
N GLU A 130 -5.37 1.26 12.12
CA GLU A 130 -6.07 0.01 11.81
C GLU A 130 -5.27 -0.91 10.88
N PRO A 131 -4.74 -0.44 9.72
CA PRO A 131 -4.00 -1.31 8.82
C PRO A 131 -2.73 -1.87 9.49
N LEU A 132 -2.01 -1.07 10.28
CA LEU A 132 -0.84 -1.55 11.02
C LEU A 132 -1.22 -2.69 11.97
N MET A 133 -2.26 -2.49 12.78
CA MET A 133 -2.68 -3.49 13.78
C MET A 133 -3.18 -4.77 13.11
N LYS A 134 -3.89 -4.66 11.99
CA LYS A 134 -4.33 -5.80 11.19
C LYS A 134 -3.15 -6.64 10.69
N TYR A 135 -2.12 -6.01 10.12
CA TYR A 135 -0.94 -6.73 9.64
C TYR A 135 -0.10 -7.32 10.78
N LEU A 136 0.01 -6.61 11.91
CA LEU A 136 0.64 -7.14 13.12
C LEU A 136 -0.09 -8.37 13.68
N SER A 137 -1.42 -8.37 13.63
CA SER A 137 -2.21 -9.54 13.97
C SER A 137 -1.89 -10.74 13.07
N TYR A 138 -1.81 -10.52 11.75
CA TYR A 138 -1.41 -11.57 10.81
C TYR A 138 -0.01 -12.10 11.10
N PHE A 139 0.95 -11.22 11.40
CA PHE A 139 2.28 -11.63 11.84
C PHE A 139 2.21 -12.63 13.01
N PHE A 140 1.51 -12.27 14.09
CA PHE A 140 1.41 -13.13 15.26
C PHE A 140 0.65 -14.44 14.98
N ILE A 141 -0.44 -14.40 14.21
CA ILE A 141 -1.21 -15.61 13.86
C ILE A 141 -0.36 -16.57 13.01
N PHE A 142 0.31 -16.07 11.98
CA PHE A 142 1.16 -16.90 11.12
C PHE A 142 2.39 -17.41 11.86
N LEU A 143 3.01 -16.61 12.73
CA LEU A 143 4.10 -17.08 13.59
C LEU A 143 3.62 -18.20 14.52
N GLY A 144 2.42 -18.03 15.12
CA GLY A 144 1.77 -19.07 15.91
C GLY A 144 1.55 -20.35 15.11
N LEU A 145 0.98 -20.26 13.91
CA LEU A 145 0.82 -21.42 13.02
C LEU A 145 2.16 -22.08 12.70
N GLY A 146 3.24 -21.32 12.52
CA GLY A 146 4.58 -21.85 12.39
C GLY A 146 4.95 -22.75 13.56
N TYR A 147 4.74 -22.30 14.80
CA TYR A 147 4.96 -23.13 15.98
C TYR A 147 4.04 -24.36 16.02
N LEU A 148 2.77 -24.26 15.61
CA LEU A 148 1.88 -25.41 15.53
C LEU A 148 2.38 -26.47 14.54
N PHE A 149 2.70 -26.09 13.31
CA PHE A 149 3.17 -27.05 12.31
C PHE A 149 4.59 -27.54 12.61
N GLY A 150 5.41 -26.71 13.26
CA GLY A 150 6.71 -27.09 13.79
C GLY A 150 6.65 -28.21 14.84
N THR A 151 5.53 -28.37 15.58
CA THR A 151 5.37 -29.54 16.48
C THR A 151 5.29 -30.85 15.71
N ALA A 152 4.63 -30.83 14.55
CA ALA A 152 4.41 -32.02 13.74
C ALA A 152 5.66 -32.37 12.93
N TYR A 153 6.26 -31.36 12.30
CA TYR A 153 7.53 -31.50 11.58
C TYR A 153 8.27 -30.16 11.62
N SER A 154 9.41 -30.12 12.29
CA SER A 154 10.19 -28.88 12.52
C SER A 154 10.38 -28.04 11.25
N PRO A 155 10.69 -28.61 10.08
CA PRO A 155 10.75 -27.86 8.83
C PRO A 155 9.47 -27.12 8.43
N LEU A 156 8.28 -27.64 8.74
CA LEU A 156 7.02 -26.94 8.43
C LEU A 156 6.83 -25.65 9.23
N PHE A 157 7.74 -25.28 10.13
CA PHE A 157 7.80 -23.96 10.73
C PHE A 157 8.11 -22.85 9.70
N TYR A 158 9.06 -23.10 8.78
CA TYR A 158 9.63 -22.09 7.88
C TYR A 158 8.64 -21.43 6.91
N PRO A 159 7.67 -22.13 6.29
CA PRO A 159 6.67 -21.53 5.41
C PRO A 159 5.85 -20.45 6.12
N PHE A 160 5.41 -20.71 7.34
CA PHE A 160 4.61 -19.79 8.13
C PHE A 160 5.46 -18.68 8.75
N MET A 161 6.70 -18.99 9.16
CA MET A 161 7.67 -17.98 9.59
C MET A 161 7.94 -16.97 8.47
N ALA A 162 8.16 -17.43 7.24
CA ALA A 162 8.40 -16.57 6.08
C ALA A 162 7.21 -15.62 5.83
N ILE A 163 5.97 -16.14 5.87
CA ILE A 163 4.75 -15.31 5.81
C ILE A 163 4.74 -14.27 6.95
N SER A 164 5.05 -14.69 8.17
CA SER A 164 5.03 -13.79 9.32
C SER A 164 5.98 -12.62 9.11
N ILE A 165 7.20 -12.86 8.64
CA ILE A 165 8.21 -11.82 8.37
C ILE A 165 7.69 -10.82 7.32
N VAL A 166 7.03 -11.30 6.26
CA VAL A 166 6.41 -10.41 5.27
C VAL A 166 5.39 -9.48 5.91
N TYR A 167 4.50 -10.00 6.75
CA TYR A 167 3.50 -9.15 7.41
C TYR A 167 4.11 -8.21 8.45
N LEU A 168 5.20 -8.60 9.12
CA LEU A 168 5.96 -7.72 10.00
C LEU A 168 6.59 -6.55 9.22
N ALA A 169 7.12 -6.82 8.02
CA ALA A 169 7.71 -5.79 7.15
C ALA A 169 6.66 -4.85 6.55
N ILE A 170 5.47 -5.37 6.21
CA ILE A 170 4.36 -4.59 5.64
C ILE A 170 3.66 -3.73 6.71
N ALA A 171 3.62 -4.18 7.97
CA ALA A 171 2.93 -3.48 9.05
C ALA A 171 3.32 -1.98 9.19
N PRO A 172 4.61 -1.60 9.30
CA PRO A 172 4.99 -0.18 9.35
C PRO A 172 4.77 0.54 8.02
N ALA A 173 5.01 -0.13 6.88
CA ALA A 173 4.78 0.43 5.56
C ALA A 173 3.32 0.84 5.35
N SER A 174 2.38 0.12 5.97
CA SER A 174 0.94 0.41 5.90
C SER A 174 0.52 1.72 6.58
N MET A 175 1.39 2.33 7.39
CA MET A 175 1.15 3.66 7.97
C MET A 175 1.66 4.81 7.09
N VAL A 176 2.50 4.52 6.10
CA VAL A 176 3.03 5.56 5.21
C VAL A 176 1.93 5.94 4.23
N LYS A 177 1.35 7.12 4.43
CA LYS A 177 0.35 7.70 3.52
C LYS A 177 1.08 8.20 2.28
N ASP A 178 1.34 7.28 1.35
CA ASP A 178 2.13 7.61 0.18
C ASP A 178 1.31 8.44 -0.81
N ARG A 179 1.90 9.55 -1.26
CA ARG A 179 1.34 10.42 -2.31
C ARG A 179 1.55 9.78 -3.69
N ASN A 180 2.48 8.83 -3.79
CA ASN A 180 2.73 8.01 -4.96
C ASN A 180 2.08 6.64 -4.82
N ASN A 181 1.39 6.17 -5.86
CA ASN A 181 0.65 4.89 -5.88
C ASN A 181 1.52 3.62 -5.68
N SER A 182 2.83 3.74 -5.51
CA SER A 182 3.78 2.61 -5.47
C SER A 182 3.70 1.80 -4.17
N LEU A 183 3.72 2.43 -2.98
CA LEU A 183 3.55 1.73 -1.70
C LEU A 183 2.14 1.15 -1.53
N GLY A 184 1.12 1.85 -2.04
CA GLY A 184 -0.26 1.36 -2.09
C GLY A 184 -0.38 0.06 -2.88
N ASN A 185 0.33 -0.05 -4.01
CA ASN A 185 0.37 -1.28 -4.82
C ASN A 185 1.09 -2.44 -4.11
N ILE A 186 2.14 -2.18 -3.32
CA ILE A 186 2.83 -3.22 -2.53
C ILE A 186 1.93 -3.76 -1.42
N ILE A 187 1.26 -2.86 -0.68
CA ILE A 187 0.31 -3.21 0.37
C ILE A 187 -0.91 -3.95 -0.23
N GLY A 188 -1.42 -3.50 -1.37
CA GLY A 188 -2.52 -4.15 -2.10
C GLY A 188 -2.17 -5.57 -2.60
N ASN A 189 -0.89 -5.85 -2.83
CA ASN A 189 -0.40 -7.18 -3.21
C ASN A 189 0.13 -8.01 -2.03
N SER A 190 -0.13 -7.61 -0.78
CA SER A 190 0.41 -8.29 0.41
C SER A 190 0.15 -9.80 0.41
N ARG A 191 -1.01 -10.24 -0.12
CA ARG A 191 -1.36 -11.66 -0.25
C ARG A 191 -0.45 -12.41 -1.24
N SER A 192 -0.13 -11.79 -2.37
CA SER A 192 0.77 -12.38 -3.36
C SER A 192 2.19 -12.51 -2.82
N LEU A 193 2.66 -11.50 -2.08
CA LEU A 193 3.95 -11.53 -1.40
C LEU A 193 4.00 -12.61 -0.32
N ALA A 194 2.94 -12.71 0.49
CA ALA A 194 2.82 -13.76 1.50
C ALA A 194 2.81 -15.17 0.86
N MET A 195 2.10 -15.38 -0.24
CA MET A 195 2.10 -16.65 -0.97
C MET A 195 3.46 -17.00 -1.56
N ALA A 196 4.18 -16.01 -2.12
CA ALA A 196 5.54 -16.21 -2.60
C ALA A 196 6.49 -16.61 -1.45
N ALA A 197 6.42 -15.92 -0.31
CA ALA A 197 7.20 -16.24 0.88
C ALA A 197 6.86 -17.62 1.45
N PHE A 198 5.58 -18.00 1.45
CA PHE A 198 5.14 -19.35 1.82
C PHE A 198 5.75 -20.41 0.90
N GLY A 199 5.73 -20.19 -0.41
CA GLY A 199 6.35 -21.07 -1.40
C GLY A 199 7.86 -21.23 -1.17
N ILE A 200 8.57 -20.14 -0.90
CA ILE A 200 10.00 -20.16 -0.55
C ILE A 200 10.24 -20.99 0.72
N GLY A 201 9.45 -20.75 1.78
CA GLY A 201 9.59 -21.50 3.02
C GLY A 201 9.20 -22.98 2.88
N LEU A 202 8.21 -23.32 2.04
CA LEU A 202 7.87 -24.70 1.70
C LEU A 202 9.01 -25.40 0.97
N LEU A 203 9.63 -24.73 0.01
CA LEU A 203 10.76 -25.28 -0.73
C LEU A 203 11.96 -25.54 0.19
N TYR A 204 12.24 -24.60 1.12
CA TYR A 204 13.22 -24.82 2.18
C TYR A 204 12.85 -26.01 3.08
N SER A 205 11.57 -26.14 3.45
CA SER A 205 11.08 -27.26 4.25
C SER A 205 11.32 -28.59 3.54
N ILE A 206 11.02 -28.64 2.24
CA ILE A 206 11.22 -29.83 1.41
C ILE A 206 12.71 -30.17 1.35
N LEU A 207 13.60 -29.20 1.16
CA LEU A 207 15.05 -29.40 1.13
C LEU A 207 15.62 -29.99 2.43
N SER A 208 15.02 -29.65 3.57
CA SER A 208 15.47 -30.16 4.88
C SER A 208 15.04 -31.61 5.17
N ILE A 209 14.17 -32.20 4.35
CA ILE A 209 13.82 -33.63 4.46
C ILE A 209 15.04 -34.46 4.04
N PRO A 210 15.56 -35.37 4.89
CA PRO A 210 16.67 -36.23 4.53
C PRO A 210 16.28 -37.14 3.36
N LYS A 211 16.98 -36.98 2.24
CA LYS A 211 16.73 -37.68 0.98
C LYS A 211 18.03 -37.87 0.19
N PRO A 212 18.05 -38.77 -0.81
CA PRO A 212 19.24 -39.00 -1.62
C PRO A 212 19.75 -37.70 -2.28
N PRO A 213 21.08 -37.52 -2.42
CA PRO A 213 21.66 -36.28 -2.96
C PRO A 213 21.11 -35.89 -4.34
N ALA A 214 20.82 -36.88 -5.20
CA ALA A 214 20.23 -36.63 -6.52
C ALA A 214 18.88 -35.90 -6.45
N TRP A 215 18.05 -36.21 -5.46
CA TRP A 215 16.73 -35.59 -5.27
C TRP A 215 16.84 -34.15 -4.77
N ASN A 216 17.86 -33.85 -3.96
CA ASN A 216 18.18 -32.47 -3.59
C ASN A 216 18.50 -31.64 -4.83
N THR A 217 19.32 -32.17 -5.75
CA THR A 217 19.67 -31.47 -6.99
C THR A 217 18.45 -31.16 -7.85
N TYR A 218 17.53 -32.12 -8.05
CA TYR A 218 16.29 -31.88 -8.82
C TYR A 218 15.40 -30.82 -8.18
N ILE A 219 15.28 -30.82 -6.85
CA ILE A 219 14.46 -29.85 -6.12
C ILE A 219 15.08 -28.45 -6.16
N LEU A 220 16.42 -28.37 -6.13
CA LEU A 220 17.16 -27.12 -6.25
C LEU A 220 17.06 -26.55 -7.67
N ILE A 221 17.12 -27.38 -8.71
CA ILE A 221 16.87 -26.98 -10.10
C ILE A 221 15.45 -26.44 -10.25
N ALA A 222 14.44 -27.16 -9.74
CA ALA A 222 13.06 -26.70 -9.76
C ALA A 222 12.88 -25.38 -9.02
N PHE A 223 13.55 -25.21 -7.87
CA PHE A 223 13.55 -23.96 -7.12
C PHE A 223 14.13 -22.80 -7.93
N VAL A 224 15.29 -22.98 -8.56
CA VAL A 224 15.92 -21.95 -9.41
C VAL A 224 15.00 -21.55 -10.55
N PHE A 225 14.30 -22.50 -11.16
CA PHE A 225 13.37 -22.22 -12.25
C PHE A 225 12.13 -21.43 -11.78
N VAL A 226 11.54 -21.80 -10.64
CA VAL A 226 10.41 -21.07 -10.06
C VAL A 226 10.83 -19.68 -9.59
N ALA A 227 11.99 -19.57 -8.96
CA ALA A 227 12.55 -18.30 -8.48
C ALA A 227 12.87 -17.36 -9.65
N SER A 228 13.46 -17.86 -10.73
CA SER A 228 13.76 -17.04 -11.92
C SER A 228 12.48 -16.55 -12.60
N MET A 229 11.45 -17.41 -12.72
CA MET A 229 10.12 -17.00 -13.20
C MET A 229 9.51 -15.92 -12.31
N ALA A 230 9.60 -16.07 -10.99
CA ALA A 230 9.07 -15.08 -10.05
C ALA A 230 9.80 -13.74 -10.12
N ILE A 231 11.14 -13.76 -10.23
CA ILE A 231 11.97 -12.55 -10.41
C ILE A 231 11.62 -11.87 -11.74
N MET A 232 11.50 -12.65 -12.83
CA MET A 232 11.16 -12.11 -14.14
C MET A 232 9.76 -11.49 -14.15
N TYR A 233 8.79 -12.14 -13.50
CA TYR A 233 7.44 -11.60 -13.33
C TYR A 233 7.42 -10.32 -12.49
N ALA A 234 8.14 -10.31 -11.36
CA ALA A 234 8.26 -9.12 -10.51
C ALA A 234 8.94 -7.96 -11.24
N GLY A 235 10.01 -8.24 -11.99
CA GLY A 235 10.72 -7.27 -12.83
C GLY A 235 9.81 -6.71 -13.93
N TYR A 236 9.05 -7.56 -14.61
CA TYR A 236 8.06 -7.13 -15.60
C TYR A 236 6.97 -6.24 -14.99
N ARG A 237 6.50 -6.57 -13.79
CA ARG A 237 5.49 -5.77 -13.08
C ARG A 237 6.03 -4.42 -12.60
N LEU A 238 7.28 -4.37 -12.14
CA LEU A 238 7.95 -3.12 -11.79
C LEU A 238 8.20 -2.25 -13.02
N TYR A 239 8.60 -2.85 -14.13
CA TYR A 239 8.79 -2.15 -15.41
C TYR A 239 7.49 -1.51 -15.91
N THR A 240 6.40 -2.29 -15.95
CA THR A 240 5.07 -1.80 -16.38
C THR A 240 4.46 -0.79 -15.40
N GLY A 241 4.69 -0.95 -14.09
CA GLY A 241 4.28 0.04 -13.09
C GLY A 241 5.13 1.31 -13.07
N GLY A 242 6.39 1.25 -13.50
CA GLY A 242 7.25 2.43 -13.67
C GLY A 242 6.84 3.28 -14.88
N LEU A 243 6.38 2.63 -15.95
CA LEU A 243 5.82 3.30 -17.12
C LEU A 243 4.60 4.17 -16.79
N SER A 244 3.67 3.68 -15.96
CA SER A 244 2.50 4.48 -15.56
C SER A 244 2.83 5.65 -14.62
N ALA A 245 3.90 5.54 -13.83
CA ALA A 245 4.39 6.67 -13.03
C ALA A 245 5.05 7.74 -13.90
N LEU A 246 5.76 7.34 -14.96
CA LEU A 246 6.31 8.27 -15.95
C LEU A 246 5.20 8.96 -16.75
N GLU A 247 4.14 8.24 -17.13
CA GLU A 247 2.95 8.82 -17.76
C GLU A 247 2.32 9.91 -16.88
N GLY A 248 2.19 9.68 -15.57
CA GLY A 248 1.65 10.67 -14.64
C GLY A 248 2.53 11.93 -14.49
N ILE A 249 3.85 11.78 -14.48
CA ILE A 249 4.80 12.91 -14.45
C ILE A 249 4.75 13.68 -15.77
N GLU A 250 4.62 13.00 -16.90
CA GLU A 250 4.48 13.62 -18.23
C GLU A 250 3.17 14.43 -18.31
N GLU A 251 2.07 13.91 -17.76
CA GLU A 251 0.76 14.57 -17.72
C GLU A 251 0.77 15.80 -16.80
N GLU A 252 1.42 15.72 -15.64
CA GLU A 252 1.59 16.84 -14.70
C GLU A 252 2.48 17.96 -15.29
N LEU A 253 3.53 17.60 -16.04
CA LEU A 253 4.37 18.57 -16.76
C LEU A 253 3.61 19.24 -17.92
N TYR A 254 2.72 18.50 -18.58
CA TYR A 254 1.92 18.96 -19.70
C TYR A 254 0.83 19.94 -19.26
N GLU A 255 0.13 19.66 -18.17
CA GLU A 255 -0.85 20.61 -17.60
C GLU A 255 -0.19 21.90 -17.12
N ALA A 256 1.02 21.83 -16.54
CA ALA A 256 1.77 23.01 -16.13
C ALA A 256 2.19 23.93 -17.29
N HIS A 257 2.23 23.43 -18.53
CA HIS A 257 2.62 24.18 -19.73
C HIS A 257 1.46 24.50 -20.68
N LYS A 258 0.22 24.19 -20.30
CA LYS A 258 -0.97 24.49 -21.10
C LYS A 258 -1.22 26.00 -21.15
N ARG A 259 -0.75 26.66 -22.21
CA ARG A 259 -1.10 28.06 -22.50
C ARG A 259 -2.56 28.13 -22.94
N GLU A 260 -3.41 28.77 -22.13
CA GLU A 260 -4.77 29.13 -22.54
C GLU A 260 -4.72 30.15 -23.69
N ILE A 261 -5.25 29.75 -24.85
CA ILE A 261 -5.35 30.61 -26.03
C ILE A 261 -6.52 31.58 -25.82
N ARG A 262 -6.23 32.86 -25.57
CA ARG A 262 -7.23 33.94 -25.61
C ARG A 262 -7.25 34.54 -27.02
N VAL A 263 -8.29 34.26 -27.78
CA VAL A 263 -8.60 34.97 -29.04
C VAL A 263 -9.47 36.18 -28.68
N VAL A 264 -9.05 37.37 -29.10
CA VAL A 264 -9.72 38.65 -28.84
C VAL A 264 -10.91 38.78 -29.80
N THR A 265 -12.12 38.90 -29.26
CA THR A 265 -13.37 38.98 -30.03
C THR A 265 -13.61 40.37 -30.60
N SER A 266 -13.93 40.46 -31.90
CA SER A 266 -14.46 41.68 -32.52
C SER A 266 -15.70 41.37 -33.38
N PRO A 267 -16.74 42.23 -33.37
CA PRO A 267 -18.08 41.90 -33.89
C PRO A 267 -18.18 41.74 -35.42
N GLU A 268 -17.17 42.14 -36.20
CA GLU A 268 -17.16 41.98 -37.67
C GLU A 268 -16.75 40.56 -38.11
N TYR A 269 -16.17 39.76 -37.22
CA TYR A 269 -15.64 38.43 -37.53
C TYR A 269 -16.42 37.27 -36.90
N ALA A 270 -17.60 37.51 -36.32
CA ALA A 270 -18.33 36.49 -35.56
C ALA A 270 -18.67 35.22 -36.36
N LEU A 271 -19.05 35.36 -37.63
CA LEU A 271 -19.35 34.23 -38.52
C LEU A 271 -18.10 33.45 -38.93
N PHE A 272 -16.99 34.16 -39.13
CA PHE A 272 -15.69 33.55 -39.37
C PHE A 272 -15.17 32.83 -38.11
N GLU A 273 -15.30 33.45 -36.93
CA GLU A 273 -14.93 32.86 -35.64
C GLU A 273 -15.72 31.59 -35.36
N GLU A 274 -17.02 31.56 -35.66
CA GLU A 274 -17.85 30.36 -35.53
C GLU A 274 -17.39 29.24 -36.46
N ALA A 275 -17.07 29.57 -37.73
CA ALA A 275 -16.55 28.60 -38.70
C ALA A 275 -15.17 28.05 -38.31
N VAL A 276 -14.27 28.90 -37.80
CA VAL A 276 -12.96 28.50 -37.29
C VAL A 276 -13.11 27.61 -36.06
N LYS A 277 -13.97 28.00 -35.11
CA LYS A 277 -14.23 27.22 -33.90
C LYS A 277 -14.80 25.84 -34.24
N GLU A 278 -15.75 25.77 -35.16
CA GLU A 278 -16.36 24.52 -35.61
C GLU A 278 -15.36 23.60 -36.35
N PHE A 279 -14.46 24.17 -37.15
CA PHE A 279 -13.36 23.43 -37.76
C PHE A 279 -12.39 22.87 -36.71
N ILE A 280 -11.98 23.69 -35.75
CA ILE A 280 -11.07 23.27 -34.67
C ILE A 280 -11.70 22.16 -33.82
N THR A 281 -12.96 22.32 -33.40
CA THR A 281 -13.63 21.36 -32.51
C THR A 281 -14.08 20.08 -33.23
N ASN A 282 -14.69 20.21 -34.41
CA ASN A 282 -15.41 19.10 -35.06
C ASN A 282 -14.72 18.61 -36.35
N GLY A 283 -13.68 19.29 -36.83
CA GLY A 283 -12.97 18.94 -38.07
C GLY A 283 -13.78 19.22 -39.34
N GLN A 284 -14.91 19.94 -39.23
CA GLN A 284 -15.77 20.29 -40.35
C GLN A 284 -15.22 21.52 -41.08
N LYS A 285 -14.73 21.33 -42.31
CA LYS A 285 -14.06 22.37 -43.10
C LYS A 285 -14.97 23.13 -44.05
N ASP A 286 -16.17 22.62 -44.34
CA ASP A 286 -17.02 23.12 -45.43
C ASP A 286 -17.45 24.58 -45.24
N LYS A 287 -17.83 24.94 -44.01
CA LYS A 287 -18.23 26.31 -43.65
C LYS A 287 -17.05 27.28 -43.69
N LEU A 288 -15.87 26.85 -43.24
CA LEU A 288 -14.65 27.63 -43.27
C LEU A 288 -14.18 27.89 -44.71
N ILE A 289 -14.25 26.87 -45.58
CA ILE A 289 -13.94 27.01 -47.01
C ILE A 289 -14.92 27.97 -47.67
N ALA A 290 -16.23 27.82 -47.46
CA ALA A 290 -17.23 28.69 -48.08
C ALA A 290 -17.02 30.17 -47.70
N TYR A 291 -16.71 30.45 -46.43
CA TYR A 291 -16.44 31.80 -45.96
C TYR A 291 -15.14 32.37 -46.56
N LEU A 292 -14.06 31.60 -46.54
CA LEU A 292 -12.78 32.03 -47.11
C LEU A 292 -12.85 32.24 -48.62
N VAL A 293 -13.60 31.40 -49.35
CA VAL A 293 -13.84 31.62 -50.79
C VAL A 293 -14.59 32.93 -51.00
N HIS A 294 -15.62 33.23 -50.21
CA HIS A 294 -16.37 34.48 -50.33
C HIS A 294 -15.49 35.72 -50.10
N GLU A 295 -14.66 35.72 -49.05
CA GLU A 295 -13.70 36.80 -48.76
C GLU A 295 -12.67 36.95 -49.89
N LEU A 296 -12.08 35.84 -50.34
CA LEU A 296 -11.06 35.85 -51.39
C LEU A 296 -11.62 36.30 -52.76
N THR A 297 -12.88 35.96 -53.07
CA THR A 297 -13.57 36.48 -54.26
C THR A 297 -13.86 37.97 -54.13
N ASN A 298 -14.23 38.46 -52.93
CA ASN A 298 -14.42 39.89 -52.69
C ASN A 298 -13.11 40.68 -52.81
N ASP A 299 -11.97 40.06 -52.48
CA ASP A 299 -10.62 40.59 -52.69
C ASP A 299 -10.15 40.52 -54.16
N GLY A 300 -10.99 40.01 -55.08
CA GLY A 300 -10.75 40.04 -56.53
C GLY A 300 -9.80 38.96 -57.06
N LEU A 301 -9.57 37.89 -56.30
CA LEU A 301 -8.71 36.78 -56.73
C LEU A 301 -9.40 35.85 -57.73
N ASP A 302 -8.64 35.38 -58.71
CA ASP A 302 -9.11 34.42 -59.69
C ASP A 302 -9.29 33.03 -59.07
N TYR A 303 -10.19 32.24 -59.68
CA TYR A 303 -10.56 30.91 -59.18
C TYR A 303 -9.36 29.97 -58.98
N GLU A 304 -8.36 30.03 -59.87
CA GLU A 304 -7.15 29.20 -59.75
C GLU A 304 -6.31 29.59 -58.52
N ASP A 305 -6.21 30.90 -58.21
CA ASP A 305 -5.48 31.40 -57.05
C ASP A 305 -6.19 31.05 -55.75
N ILE A 306 -7.53 31.09 -55.75
CA ILE A 306 -8.35 30.68 -54.60
C ILE A 306 -8.14 29.20 -54.29
N ILE A 307 -8.18 28.34 -55.31
CA ILE A 307 -7.93 26.90 -55.14
C ILE A 307 -6.52 26.64 -54.62
N ASN A 308 -5.51 27.31 -55.20
CA ASN A 308 -4.12 27.12 -54.78
C ASN A 308 -3.89 27.48 -53.31
N ARG A 309 -4.48 28.59 -52.84
CA ARG A 309 -4.39 29.03 -51.43
C ARG A 309 -5.16 28.11 -50.47
N LEU A 310 -6.34 27.64 -50.88
CA LEU A 310 -7.16 26.77 -50.04
C LEU A 310 -6.81 25.28 -50.15
N ASN A 311 -5.85 24.91 -51.00
CA ASN A 311 -5.53 23.52 -51.33
C ASN A 311 -5.22 22.66 -50.08
N ARG A 312 -4.51 23.24 -49.09
CA ARG A 312 -4.20 22.55 -47.82
C ARG A 312 -5.44 22.29 -46.98
N LEU A 313 -6.37 23.24 -46.92
CA LEU A 313 -7.64 23.09 -46.21
C LEU A 313 -8.57 22.11 -46.95
N ILE A 314 -8.63 22.19 -48.28
CA ILE A 314 -9.43 21.31 -49.15
C ILE A 314 -8.95 19.85 -49.04
N ASN A 315 -7.64 19.61 -48.99
CA ASN A 315 -7.07 18.25 -48.88
C ASN A 315 -6.95 17.73 -47.45
N TYR A 316 -7.24 18.56 -46.44
CA TYR A 316 -7.22 18.12 -45.05
C TYR A 316 -8.26 17.00 -44.81
N SER A 317 -7.81 15.87 -44.25
CA SER A 317 -8.69 14.76 -43.87
C SER A 317 -8.56 14.51 -42.36
N SER A 318 -9.71 14.53 -41.66
CA SER A 318 -9.73 14.32 -40.21
C SER A 318 -9.48 12.85 -39.88
N VAL A 319 -8.62 12.58 -38.89
CA VAL A 319 -8.38 11.23 -38.35
C VAL A 319 -9.58 10.76 -37.50
N ALA A 320 -10.36 11.70 -36.97
CA ALA A 320 -11.49 11.47 -36.07
C ALA A 320 -12.69 10.72 -36.66
N THR A 321 -12.78 10.48 -37.98
CA THR A 321 -13.88 9.69 -38.58
C THR A 321 -13.75 8.18 -38.39
N CYS A 322 -12.59 7.69 -37.92
CA CYS A 322 -12.39 6.28 -37.59
C CYS A 322 -13.00 5.93 -36.20
N ARG A 323 -14.22 5.36 -36.21
CA ARG A 323 -15.08 4.97 -35.06
C ARG A 323 -14.49 3.95 -34.03
N ARG A 324 -13.18 3.81 -33.86
CA ARG A 324 -12.59 2.87 -32.89
C ARG A 324 -11.52 3.54 -32.04
N ARG A 325 -11.88 3.85 -30.78
CA ARG A 325 -11.00 4.27 -29.66
C ARG A 325 -9.75 5.05 -30.12
N VAL A 326 -9.95 6.31 -30.49
CA VAL A 326 -8.85 7.22 -30.74
C VAL A 326 -8.32 7.72 -29.40
N ASN A 327 -7.01 7.58 -29.19
CA ASN A 327 -6.32 8.04 -27.98
C ASN A 327 -6.44 9.58 -27.88
N ARG A 328 -6.69 10.12 -26.67
CA ARG A 328 -6.89 11.57 -26.43
C ARG A 328 -5.75 12.42 -27.00
N ARG A 329 -4.52 11.90 -26.94
CA ARG A 329 -3.31 12.50 -27.51
C ARG A 329 -3.36 12.72 -29.03
N VAL A 330 -4.00 11.81 -29.76
CA VAL A 330 -4.16 11.94 -31.23
C VAL A 330 -5.18 13.02 -31.57
N LEU A 331 -6.26 13.13 -30.79
CA LEU A 331 -7.26 14.19 -30.95
C LEU A 331 -6.66 15.57 -30.64
N GLU A 332 -5.80 15.68 -29.62
CA GLU A 332 -5.17 16.95 -29.26
C GLU A 332 -4.07 17.36 -30.26
N LEU A 333 -3.32 16.42 -30.84
CA LEU A 333 -2.44 16.68 -31.98
C LEU A 333 -3.22 17.12 -33.23
N GLU A 334 -4.34 16.46 -33.50
CA GLU A 334 -5.21 16.83 -34.62
C GLU A 334 -5.79 18.24 -34.46
N VAL A 335 -6.21 18.61 -33.24
CA VAL A 335 -6.66 19.98 -32.92
C VAL A 335 -5.53 21.00 -33.10
N ARG A 336 -4.29 20.65 -32.71
CA ARG A 336 -3.13 21.52 -32.93
C ARG A 336 -2.84 21.73 -34.41
N ASP A 337 -2.82 20.66 -35.20
CA ASP A 337 -2.61 20.75 -36.65
C ASP A 337 -3.69 21.61 -37.33
N ARG A 338 -4.95 21.52 -36.88
CA ARG A 338 -6.04 22.39 -37.36
C ARG A 338 -5.81 23.86 -37.03
N ILE A 339 -5.34 24.15 -35.81
CA ILE A 339 -5.04 25.52 -35.38
C ILE A 339 -3.87 26.09 -36.18
N ASP A 340 -2.80 25.32 -36.35
CA ASP A 340 -1.62 25.74 -37.12
C ASP A 340 -1.99 26.00 -38.59
N LEU A 341 -2.85 25.16 -39.18
CA LEU A 341 -3.36 25.35 -40.54
C LEU A 341 -4.22 26.62 -40.68
N VAL A 342 -5.07 26.94 -39.71
CA VAL A 342 -5.84 28.20 -39.71
C VAL A 342 -4.91 29.40 -39.56
N ASN A 343 -3.91 29.33 -38.68
CA ASN A 343 -2.94 30.41 -38.47
C ASN A 343 -2.08 30.67 -39.72
N GLU A 344 -1.63 29.62 -40.40
CA GLU A 344 -0.90 29.72 -41.66
C GLU A 344 -1.75 30.42 -42.72
N LEU A 345 -3.00 29.97 -42.93
CA LEU A 345 -3.93 30.60 -43.87
C LEU A 345 -4.20 32.07 -43.51
N MET A 346 -4.44 32.38 -42.24
CA MET A 346 -4.65 33.75 -41.81
C MET A 346 -3.41 34.64 -42.03
N SER A 347 -2.21 34.09 -41.83
CA SER A 347 -0.97 34.80 -42.08
C SER A 347 -0.76 35.10 -43.57
N GLU A 348 -1.09 34.16 -44.45
CA GLU A 348 -1.03 34.33 -45.91
C GLU A 348 -2.06 35.35 -46.41
N LEU A 349 -3.26 35.36 -45.81
CA LEU A 349 -4.33 36.31 -46.14
C LEU A 349 -4.00 37.73 -45.66
N LEU A 350 -3.49 37.87 -44.43
CA LEU A 350 -3.15 39.18 -43.84
C LEU A 350 -1.86 39.77 -44.43
N SER A 351 -0.90 38.93 -44.83
CA SER A 351 0.33 39.38 -45.51
C SER A 351 0.04 40.13 -46.82
N ASN A 352 -1.09 39.83 -47.48
CA ASN A 352 -1.44 40.39 -48.79
C ASN A 352 -2.24 41.70 -48.69
N LYS A 353 -2.73 42.08 -47.50
CA LYS A 353 -3.40 43.38 -47.26
C LYS A 353 -2.43 44.55 -47.06
N ASN A 354 -1.13 44.29 -46.99
CA ASN A 354 -0.08 45.29 -46.77
C ASN A 354 0.75 45.63 -48.03
N THR A 355 0.26 45.30 -49.23
CA THR A 355 0.83 45.75 -50.51
C THR A 355 -0.20 46.51 -51.32
#